data_AF-A0AAJ4N9Q3-F1
#
_entry.id   AF-A0AAJ4N9Q3-F1
#
_cell.length_a   1.000
_cell.length_b   1.000
_cell.length_c   1.000
_cell.angle_alpha   90.00
_cell.angle_beta   90.00
_cell.angle_gamma   90.00
#
_symmetry.space_group_name_H-M   'P 1'
#
loop_
_entity.id
_entity.type
_entity.pdbx_description
1 polymer ?
#
loop_
_entity_poly.entity_id
_entity_poly.type
_entity_poly.pdbx_seq_one_letter_code
_entity_poly.pdbx_strand_id
1 'polypeptide(L)'
;MNTIPAMTNADNTPGFPGVSFGRSIEGFPVARVGDNAFAMMPGRSERQYLATGWKIARPLAEWRRQDFYGHCGELADEAAFLGCVLENAEHQREMQALGRYDISVGTHTPWGVSQRMTVYADGVECHSTASHGGFKLSVSRNCKVHPSLRLEGGFYEEDCAWAAVAITFSDLFTKFERRCAEATIRDWQPDAWEAIFARVLASGQSHIKDRRTFETEHANDWVVISALRSDHHTGMTEVIATRGAKRDPRLEERRFLVPAAEYEVGRFGFVIDETQHATYDGPSTFLTSSGRGTT
;
A
#
# COMPACT_ATOMS: atom_id res chain seq x y z
N MET A 1 -24.85 38.69 51.34
CA MET A 1 -25.02 37.25 51.04
C MET A 1 -25.42 37.15 49.57
N ASN A 2 -24.68 36.62 48.61
CA ASN A 2 -23.41 35.91 48.60
C ASN A 2 -22.64 36.29 47.33
N THR A 3 -21.32 36.24 47.44
CA THR A 3 -20.35 36.49 46.38
C THR A 3 -19.66 35.17 46.00
N ILE A 4 -19.19 35.07 44.74
CA ILE A 4 -18.11 34.21 44.18
C ILE A 4 -18.52 32.78 43.72
N PRO A 5 -17.92 32.17 42.65
CA PRO A 5 -16.97 32.66 41.62
C PRO A 5 -17.32 32.39 40.14
N ALA A 6 -16.52 33.04 39.29
CA ALA A 6 -16.18 32.70 37.92
C ALA A 6 -15.74 31.24 37.69
N MET A 7 -15.97 30.75 36.47
CA MET A 7 -15.17 29.68 35.88
C MET A 7 -14.40 30.23 34.68
N THR A 8 -13.22 30.76 34.97
CA THR A 8 -12.10 30.85 34.03
C THR A 8 -11.49 29.47 33.82
N ASN A 9 -11.18 29.16 32.56
CA ASN A 9 -10.21 28.19 32.06
C ASN A 9 -10.31 26.74 32.57
N ALA A 10 -11.03 25.92 31.81
CA ALA A 10 -10.45 24.64 31.44
C ALA A 10 -9.69 24.87 30.13
N ASP A 11 -8.37 24.83 30.25
CA ASP A 11 -7.40 24.69 29.18
C ASP A 11 -7.73 23.43 28.34
N ASN A 12 -8.74 23.51 27.49
CA ASN A 12 -8.94 22.56 26.40
C ASN A 12 -7.95 22.95 25.32
N THR A 13 -6.66 22.78 25.58
CA THR A 13 -5.74 22.49 24.50
C THR A 13 -6.22 21.14 23.94
N PRO A 14 -6.92 21.09 22.79
CA PRO A 14 -7.31 19.80 22.22
C PRO A 14 -5.99 19.08 21.98
N GLY A 15 -5.79 17.93 22.64
CA GLY A 15 -4.52 17.21 22.58
C GLY A 15 -4.03 17.16 21.14
N PHE A 16 -2.88 17.77 20.87
CA PHE A 16 -2.41 17.93 19.50
C PHE A 16 -2.11 16.55 18.90
N PRO A 17 -2.58 16.25 17.67
CA PRO A 17 -3.35 17.13 16.82
C PRO A 17 -4.84 17.12 17.19
N GLY A 18 -5.42 18.33 17.27
CA GLY A 18 -6.87 18.48 17.40
C GLY A 18 -7.58 17.85 16.20
N VAL A 19 -8.63 17.09 16.48
CA VAL A 19 -9.49 16.47 15.46
C VAL A 19 -10.78 17.27 15.36
N SER A 20 -11.22 17.59 14.16
CA SER A 20 -12.50 18.27 13.92
C SER A 20 -13.25 17.58 12.79
N PHE A 21 -14.48 17.19 13.04
CA PHE A 21 -15.39 16.58 12.05
C PHE A 21 -16.43 17.60 11.59
N GLY A 22 -16.93 17.43 10.36
CA GLY A 22 -17.97 18.27 9.81
C GLY A 22 -18.50 17.74 8.49
N ARG A 23 -19.28 18.59 7.80
CA ARG A 23 -19.75 18.34 6.44
C ARG A 23 -19.24 19.42 5.50
N SER A 24 -18.92 19.04 4.28
CA SER A 24 -18.49 19.94 3.21
C SER A 24 -19.67 20.76 2.65
N ILE A 25 -19.38 21.72 1.77
CA ILE A 25 -20.42 22.48 1.08
C ILE A 25 -21.27 21.61 0.15
N GLU A 26 -20.72 20.47 -0.28
CA GLU A 26 -21.35 19.47 -1.15
C GLU A 26 -21.99 18.34 -0.34
N GLY A 27 -22.02 18.46 1.00
CA GLY A 27 -22.78 17.57 1.89
C GLY A 27 -22.07 16.28 2.30
N PHE A 28 -20.83 16.04 1.87
CA PHE A 28 -20.07 14.84 2.25
C PHE A 28 -19.31 15.03 3.59
N PRO A 29 -19.08 13.94 4.36
CA PRO A 29 -18.31 14.01 5.61
C PRO A 29 -16.86 14.44 5.38
N VAL A 30 -16.38 15.33 6.23
CA VAL A 30 -15.00 15.83 6.22
C VAL A 30 -14.42 15.88 7.62
N ALA A 31 -13.10 15.78 7.72
CA ALA A 31 -12.39 15.94 8.96
C ALA A 31 -11.05 16.64 8.77
N ARG A 32 -10.59 17.32 9.82
CA ARG A 32 -9.25 17.90 9.92
C ARG A 32 -8.51 17.28 11.10
N VAL A 33 -7.25 16.92 10.88
CA VAL A 33 -6.32 16.44 11.91
C VAL A 33 -5.00 17.18 11.75
N GLY A 34 -4.78 18.23 12.56
CA GLY A 34 -3.64 19.13 12.36
C GLY A 34 -3.73 19.82 10.98
N ASP A 35 -2.69 19.66 10.16
CA ASP A 35 -2.64 20.16 8.78
C ASP A 35 -3.27 19.21 7.75
N ASN A 36 -3.59 17.97 8.15
CA ASN A 36 -4.21 16.98 7.27
C ASN A 36 -5.72 17.19 7.16
N ALA A 37 -6.23 17.12 5.93
CA ALA A 37 -7.65 17.15 5.62
C ALA A 37 -8.09 15.79 5.05
N PHE A 38 -9.24 15.32 5.50
CA PHE A 38 -9.86 14.06 5.08
C PHE A 38 -11.29 14.30 4.63
N ALA A 39 -11.72 13.55 3.61
CA ALA A 39 -13.11 13.52 3.17
C ALA A 39 -13.54 12.10 2.83
N MET A 40 -14.80 11.77 3.09
CA MET A 40 -15.42 10.56 2.58
C MET A 40 -16.14 10.91 1.29
N MET A 41 -15.58 10.51 0.15
CA MET A 41 -16.11 10.89 -1.17
C MET A 41 -16.86 9.74 -1.84
N PRO A 42 -17.93 10.04 -2.59
CA PRO A 42 -18.57 9.06 -3.45
C PRO A 42 -17.65 8.74 -4.64
N GLY A 43 -17.39 7.44 -4.82
CA GLY A 43 -16.71 6.83 -5.95
C GLY A 43 -17.69 6.34 -7.02
N ARG A 44 -17.21 5.46 -7.91
CA ARG A 44 -18.05 4.81 -8.93
C ARG A 44 -18.87 3.69 -8.28
N SER A 45 -20.12 3.51 -8.71
CA SER A 45 -20.99 2.39 -8.31
C SER A 45 -21.24 2.27 -6.79
N GLU A 46 -21.75 3.33 -6.17
CA GLU A 46 -22.11 3.40 -4.74
C GLU A 46 -20.96 3.22 -3.73
N ARG A 47 -19.73 2.97 -4.20
CA ARG A 47 -18.56 2.86 -3.33
C ARG A 47 -18.15 4.22 -2.79
N GLN A 48 -17.65 4.25 -1.56
CA GLN A 48 -17.08 5.43 -0.95
C GLN A 48 -15.56 5.26 -0.85
N TYR A 49 -14.82 6.36 -0.81
CA TYR A 49 -13.37 6.32 -0.66
C TYR A 49 -12.89 7.45 0.23
N LEU A 50 -11.74 7.24 0.88
CA LEU A 50 -11.09 8.28 1.67
C LEU A 50 -10.29 9.18 0.73
N ALA A 51 -10.60 10.47 0.74
CA ALA A 51 -9.82 11.47 0.01
C ALA A 51 -8.98 12.29 1.00
N THR A 52 -7.76 12.66 0.59
CA THR A 52 -6.84 13.42 1.41
C THR A 52 -6.46 14.75 0.77
N GLY A 53 -6.28 15.75 1.63
CA GLY A 53 -5.83 17.09 1.30
C GLY A 53 -4.91 17.63 2.38
N TRP A 54 -4.27 18.77 2.11
CA TRP A 54 -3.26 19.35 3.00
C TRP A 54 -3.43 20.85 3.12
N LYS A 55 -3.35 21.36 4.35
CA LYS A 55 -3.38 22.80 4.68
C LYS A 55 -4.55 23.58 4.07
N ILE A 56 -5.76 23.02 4.11
CA ILE A 56 -6.97 23.73 3.69
C ILE A 56 -7.40 24.70 4.80
N ALA A 57 -7.08 25.98 4.64
CA ALA A 57 -7.30 27.00 5.67
C ALA A 57 -8.78 27.32 5.94
N ARG A 58 -9.64 27.25 4.91
CA ARG A 58 -11.08 27.57 4.99
C ARG A 58 -11.82 26.69 6.02
N PRO A 59 -12.97 27.12 6.58
CA PRO A 59 -13.82 26.27 7.42
C PRO A 59 -14.24 24.98 6.72
N LEU A 60 -14.47 23.90 7.49
CA LEU A 60 -14.89 22.59 6.96
C LEU A 60 -16.12 22.68 6.05
N ALA A 61 -17.08 23.54 6.40
CA ALA A 61 -18.33 23.76 5.66
C ALA A 61 -18.13 24.37 4.26
N GLU A 62 -16.96 24.93 3.95
CA GLU A 62 -16.65 25.53 2.66
C GLU A 62 -15.78 24.63 1.77
N TRP A 63 -15.38 23.46 2.28
CA TRP A 63 -14.53 22.54 1.54
C TRP A 63 -15.28 21.93 0.37
N ARG A 64 -14.58 21.73 -0.74
CA ARG A 64 -15.10 21.19 -2.01
C ARG A 64 -14.30 19.95 -2.42
N ARG A 65 -14.86 19.14 -3.29
CA ARG A 65 -14.20 17.95 -3.85
C ARG A 65 -12.80 18.25 -4.41
N GLN A 66 -12.65 19.37 -5.11
CA GLN A 66 -11.38 19.79 -5.74
C GLN A 66 -10.25 20.12 -4.76
N ASP A 67 -10.57 20.30 -3.46
CA ASP A 67 -9.56 20.62 -2.44
C ASP A 67 -8.77 19.37 -2.00
N PHE A 68 -9.21 18.18 -2.42
CA PHE A 68 -8.59 16.91 -2.11
C PHE A 68 -7.93 16.34 -3.37
N TYR A 69 -6.67 15.95 -3.24
CA TYR A 69 -5.85 15.46 -4.34
C TYR A 69 -5.42 14.00 -4.15
N GLY A 70 -5.51 13.46 -2.93
CA GLY A 70 -5.17 12.07 -2.65
C GLY A 70 -6.40 11.17 -2.62
N HIS A 71 -6.20 9.91 -3.02
CA HIS A 71 -7.20 8.86 -2.99
C HIS A 71 -6.65 7.67 -2.18
N CYS A 72 -7.23 7.41 -1.01
CA CYS A 72 -6.72 6.49 0.00
C CYS A 72 -7.72 5.35 0.25
N GLY A 73 -7.85 4.43 -0.72
CA GLY A 73 -8.65 3.21 -0.53
C GLY A 73 -10.16 3.42 -0.38
N GLU A 74 -10.89 2.30 -0.46
CA GLU A 74 -12.35 2.27 -0.33
C GLU A 74 -12.77 2.32 1.16
N LEU A 75 -13.93 2.93 1.40
CA LEU A 75 -14.59 3.01 2.70
C LEU A 75 -15.94 2.33 2.61
N ALA A 76 -16.27 1.54 3.63
CA ALA A 76 -17.58 0.88 3.72
C ALA A 76 -18.68 1.86 4.11
N ASP A 77 -18.40 2.75 5.06
CA ASP A 77 -19.37 3.68 5.64
C ASP A 77 -18.70 4.85 6.39
N GLU A 78 -19.53 5.71 6.98
CA GLU A 78 -19.07 6.84 7.80
C GLU A 78 -18.36 6.40 9.09
N ALA A 79 -18.67 5.21 9.63
CA ALA A 79 -17.95 4.69 10.80
C ALA A 79 -16.51 4.30 10.46
N ALA A 80 -16.29 3.70 9.29
CA ALA A 80 -14.96 3.44 8.74
C ALA A 80 -14.19 4.76 8.52
N PHE A 81 -14.86 5.79 8.00
CA PHE A 81 -14.27 7.13 7.87
C PHE A 81 -13.80 7.69 9.22
N LEU A 82 -14.67 7.69 10.23
CA LEU A 82 -14.31 8.15 11.58
C LEU A 82 -13.12 7.36 12.15
N GLY A 83 -13.12 6.04 11.98
CA GLY A 83 -12.04 5.16 12.38
C GLY A 83 -10.69 5.54 11.75
N CYS A 84 -10.65 5.74 10.43
CA CYS A 84 -9.44 6.16 9.72
C CYS A 84 -8.92 7.51 10.21
N VAL A 85 -9.80 8.48 10.43
CA VAL A 85 -9.42 9.82 10.91
C VAL A 85 -8.86 9.76 12.33
N LEU A 86 -9.52 9.02 13.24
CA LEU A 86 -9.07 8.86 14.62
C LEU A 86 -7.75 8.11 14.70
N GLU A 87 -7.56 7.08 13.87
CA GLU A 87 -6.31 6.35 13.77
C GLU A 87 -5.17 7.25 13.27
N ASN A 88 -5.43 8.11 12.28
CA ASN A 88 -4.45 9.09 11.83
C ASN A 88 -4.08 10.09 12.95
N ALA A 89 -5.05 10.53 13.74
CA ALA A 89 -4.81 11.42 14.88
C ALA A 89 -3.99 10.74 15.99
N GLU A 90 -4.25 9.47 16.29
CA GLU A 90 -3.41 8.68 17.19
C GLU A 90 -2.00 8.48 16.62
N HIS A 91 -1.87 8.13 15.34
CA HIS A 91 -0.58 7.99 14.68
C HIS A 91 0.25 9.27 14.76
N GLN A 92 -0.35 10.44 14.49
CA GLN A 92 0.35 11.73 14.65
C GLN A 92 0.76 12.03 16.10
N ARG A 93 -0.07 11.67 17.09
CA ARG A 93 0.30 11.79 18.52
C ARG A 93 1.48 10.92 18.88
N GLU A 94 1.45 9.66 18.46
CA GLU A 94 2.53 8.72 18.71
C GLU A 94 3.82 9.17 18.00
N MET A 95 3.73 9.65 16.75
CA MET A 95 4.86 10.23 16.03
C MET A 95 5.54 11.36 16.80
N GLN A 96 4.75 12.28 17.37
CA GLN A 96 5.27 13.37 18.19
C GLN A 96 5.91 12.85 19.49
N ALA A 97 5.27 11.90 20.15
CA ALA A 97 5.76 11.30 21.39
C ALA A 97 7.08 10.52 21.20
N LEU A 98 7.27 9.93 20.03
CA LEU A 98 8.51 9.21 19.67
C LEU A 98 9.71 10.14 19.46
N GLY A 99 9.48 11.45 19.31
CA GLY A 99 10.57 12.45 19.31
C GLY A 99 11.58 12.29 18.18
N ARG A 100 11.18 11.68 17.05
CA ARG A 100 12.03 11.54 15.86
C ARG A 100 12.40 12.91 15.32
N TYR A 101 13.62 13.06 14.84
CA TYR A 101 14.10 14.34 14.31
C TYR A 101 14.87 14.15 13.02
N ASP A 102 14.85 15.20 12.21
CA ASP A 102 15.39 15.18 10.87
C ASP A 102 16.67 15.98 10.75
N ILE A 103 17.57 15.46 9.95
CA ILE A 103 18.84 16.06 9.60
C ILE A 103 18.92 16.10 8.07
N SER A 104 19.28 17.26 7.53
CA SER A 104 19.65 17.37 6.11
C SER A 104 21.06 16.80 5.95
N VAL A 105 21.20 15.70 5.21
CA VAL A 105 22.47 14.98 5.08
C VAL A 105 22.64 14.51 3.63
N GLY A 106 23.81 14.76 3.05
CA GLY A 106 24.20 14.30 1.70
C GLY A 106 24.96 12.96 1.69
N THR A 107 24.50 11.97 2.46
CA THR A 107 25.16 10.64 2.55
C THR A 107 24.79 9.75 1.37
N HIS A 108 25.75 8.99 0.84
CA HIS A 108 25.46 7.99 -0.19
C HIS A 108 24.72 6.78 0.40
N THR A 109 23.60 6.43 -0.21
CA THR A 109 22.80 5.23 0.09
C THR A 109 22.69 4.37 -1.17
N PRO A 110 22.24 3.10 -1.07
CA PRO A 110 21.93 2.27 -2.24
C PRO A 110 20.91 2.91 -3.20
N TRP A 111 20.08 3.84 -2.72
CA TRP A 111 19.07 4.54 -3.50
C TRP A 111 19.50 5.94 -3.97
N GLY A 112 20.80 6.21 -3.93
CA GLY A 112 21.39 7.49 -4.29
C GLY A 112 21.72 8.36 -3.09
N VAL A 113 21.94 9.65 -3.36
CA VAL A 113 22.33 10.62 -2.32
C VAL A 113 21.10 10.95 -1.47
N SER A 114 21.22 10.69 -0.16
CA SER A 114 20.24 11.09 0.83
C SER A 114 20.03 12.60 0.76
N GLN A 115 18.78 13.03 0.88
CA GLN A 115 18.41 14.44 1.00
C GLN A 115 17.96 14.75 2.43
N ARG A 116 17.34 13.76 3.07
CA ARG A 116 16.83 13.84 4.44
C ARG A 116 17.14 12.54 5.16
N MET A 117 17.55 12.67 6.41
CA MET A 117 17.75 11.55 7.32
C MET A 117 16.91 11.79 8.57
N THR A 118 15.98 10.90 8.87
CA THR A 118 15.21 10.89 10.11
C THR A 118 15.86 9.94 11.09
N VAL A 119 16.27 10.42 12.25
CA VAL A 119 16.85 9.60 13.31
C VAL A 119 15.73 9.04 14.19
N TYR A 120 15.63 7.72 14.27
CA TYR A 120 14.66 7.03 15.13
C TYR A 120 15.28 6.71 16.48
N ALA A 121 16.54 6.25 16.48
CA ALA A 121 17.37 6.02 17.67
C ALA A 121 18.84 5.88 17.24
N ASP A 122 19.73 5.79 18.22
CA ASP A 122 21.14 5.46 17.94
C ASP A 122 21.26 4.15 17.15
N GLY A 123 21.84 4.28 15.94
CA GLY A 123 22.01 3.20 14.98
C GLY A 123 20.77 2.77 14.20
N VAL A 124 19.67 3.55 14.24
CA VAL A 124 18.45 3.34 13.45
C VAL A 124 18.07 4.63 12.75
N GLU A 125 18.39 4.72 11.46
CA GLU A 125 18.27 5.93 10.65
C GLU A 125 17.39 5.63 9.44
N CYS A 126 16.46 6.53 9.09
CA CYS A 126 15.68 6.46 7.86
C CYS A 126 16.20 7.50 6.89
N HIS A 127 16.57 7.10 5.69
CA HIS A 127 17.03 7.98 4.63
C HIS A 127 15.94 8.15 3.58
N SER A 128 15.80 9.37 3.08
CA SER A 128 14.96 9.69 1.93
C SER A 128 15.83 10.35 0.86
N THR A 129 15.73 9.84 -0.37
CA THR A 129 16.37 10.33 -1.58
C THR A 129 15.32 10.88 -2.55
N ALA A 130 15.75 11.38 -3.71
CA ALA A 130 14.84 11.96 -4.70
C ALA A 130 13.86 10.95 -5.31
N SER A 131 14.16 9.65 -5.26
CA SER A 131 13.35 8.60 -5.88
C SER A 131 12.81 7.59 -4.88
N HIS A 132 13.49 7.41 -3.74
CA HIS A 132 13.25 6.29 -2.85
C HIS A 132 13.82 6.59 -1.46
N GLY A 133 13.63 5.67 -0.52
CA GLY A 133 14.25 5.71 0.79
C GLY A 133 14.37 4.35 1.43
N GLY A 134 14.72 4.38 2.71
CA GLY A 134 14.75 3.20 3.56
C GLY A 134 15.59 3.39 4.81
N PHE A 135 15.64 2.34 5.62
CA PHE A 135 16.35 2.33 6.87
C PHE A 135 17.79 1.88 6.70
N LYS A 136 18.69 2.56 7.39
CA LYS A 136 20.07 2.13 7.64
C LYS A 136 20.20 1.76 9.11
N LEU A 137 20.59 0.51 9.35
CA LEU A 137 20.98 0.01 10.66
C LEU A 137 22.50 0.01 10.83
N SER A 138 22.94 0.38 12.03
CA SER A 138 24.30 0.09 12.49
C SER A 138 24.52 -1.42 12.58
N VAL A 139 25.77 -1.88 12.57
CA VAL A 139 26.09 -3.31 12.65
C VAL A 139 25.47 -3.95 13.90
N SER A 140 25.56 -3.28 15.05
CA SER A 140 25.02 -3.78 16.32
C SER A 140 23.49 -3.88 16.31
N ARG A 141 22.80 -2.94 15.66
CA ARG A 141 21.34 -2.98 15.47
C ARG A 141 20.96 -4.07 14.46
N ASN A 142 21.68 -4.18 13.35
CA ASN A 142 21.39 -5.19 12.32
C ASN A 142 21.49 -6.62 12.86
N CYS A 143 22.42 -6.87 13.78
CA CYS A 143 22.56 -8.17 14.46
C CYS A 143 21.35 -8.57 15.33
N LYS A 144 20.44 -7.64 15.65
CA LYS A 144 19.20 -7.91 16.40
C LYS A 144 18.04 -8.31 15.50
N VAL A 145 18.10 -8.00 14.20
CA VAL A 145 17.05 -8.37 13.24
C VAL A 145 17.02 -9.90 13.09
N HIS A 146 15.81 -10.48 13.06
CA HIS A 146 15.65 -11.92 12.92
C HIS A 146 16.38 -12.45 11.67
N PRO A 147 17.13 -13.58 11.74
CA PRO A 147 17.96 -14.03 10.61
C PRO A 147 17.22 -14.18 9.29
N SER A 148 15.95 -14.59 9.30
CA SER A 148 15.14 -14.73 8.07
C SER A 148 14.76 -13.40 7.41
N LEU A 149 14.86 -12.28 8.13
CA LEU A 149 14.53 -10.93 7.64
C LEU A 149 15.77 -10.03 7.50
N ARG A 150 16.93 -10.49 7.99
CA ARG A 150 18.14 -9.68 8.09
C ARG A 150 18.78 -9.50 6.72
N LEU A 151 19.00 -8.25 6.33
CA LEU A 151 19.73 -7.92 5.10
C LEU A 151 21.22 -7.66 5.37
N GLU A 152 22.05 -8.19 4.49
CA GLU A 152 23.48 -7.92 4.47
C GLU A 152 23.72 -6.44 4.15
N GLY A 153 24.67 -5.81 4.83
CA GLY A 153 24.91 -4.36 4.71
C GLY A 153 23.93 -3.47 5.50
N GLY A 154 22.82 -4.02 6.01
CA GLY A 154 21.92 -3.32 6.95
C GLY A 154 21.13 -2.16 6.33
N PHE A 155 20.89 -2.18 5.02
CA PHE A 155 19.98 -1.27 4.33
C PHE A 155 18.65 -1.97 4.06
N TYR A 156 17.55 -1.34 4.45
CA TYR A 156 16.19 -1.88 4.37
C TYR A 156 15.30 -0.88 3.62
N GLU A 157 14.99 -1.22 2.38
CA GLU A 157 14.13 -0.50 1.43
C GLU A 157 12.72 -0.17 2.00
N GLU A 158 12.16 0.99 1.64
CA GLU A 158 10.97 1.59 2.28
C GLU A 158 9.60 0.99 1.93
N ASP A 159 9.46 0.24 0.83
CA ASP A 159 8.19 -0.38 0.45
C ASP A 159 7.98 -1.70 1.21
N CYS A 160 9.04 -2.50 1.33
CA CYS A 160 8.94 -3.86 1.87
C CYS A 160 9.88 -4.11 3.05
N ALA A 161 11.17 -3.83 2.89
CA ALA A 161 12.19 -4.32 3.83
C ALA A 161 12.18 -3.56 5.17
N TRP A 162 11.71 -2.30 5.21
CA TRP A 162 11.55 -1.51 6.44
C TRP A 162 10.72 -2.23 7.51
N ALA A 163 9.79 -3.10 7.09
CA ALA A 163 8.94 -3.85 7.99
C ALA A 163 9.77 -4.72 8.96
N ALA A 164 10.92 -5.25 8.52
CA ALA A 164 11.83 -5.99 9.39
C ALA A 164 12.39 -5.12 10.52
N VAL A 165 12.69 -3.86 10.22
CA VAL A 165 13.16 -2.87 11.20
C VAL A 165 12.06 -2.55 12.20
N ALA A 166 10.84 -2.32 11.71
CA ALA A 166 9.68 -2.01 12.55
C ALA A 166 9.25 -3.15 13.48
N ILE A 167 9.34 -4.41 13.03
CA ILE A 167 9.11 -5.58 13.90
C ILE A 167 10.21 -5.72 14.94
N THR A 168 11.48 -5.52 14.55
CA THR A 168 12.63 -5.71 15.45
C THR A 168 12.69 -4.62 16.53
N PHE A 169 12.40 -3.36 16.18
CA PHE A 169 12.49 -2.20 17.07
C PHE A 169 11.13 -1.55 17.28
N SER A 170 10.15 -2.37 17.65
CA SER A 170 8.73 -1.97 17.71
C SER A 170 8.46 -0.74 18.60
N ASP A 171 9.30 -0.47 19.59
CA ASP A 171 9.23 0.70 20.46
C ASP A 171 9.53 2.03 19.75
N LEU A 172 10.22 1.99 18.61
CA LEU A 172 10.53 3.16 17.79
C LEU A 172 9.41 3.51 16.81
N PHE A 173 8.36 2.69 16.74
CA PHE A 173 7.28 2.78 15.76
C PHE A 173 5.91 2.96 16.43
N THR A 174 5.06 3.73 15.76
CA THR A 174 3.65 3.89 16.13
C THR A 174 2.90 2.56 16.01
N LYS A 175 1.76 2.41 16.68
CA LYS A 175 0.88 1.24 16.53
C LYS A 175 0.46 1.04 15.08
N PHE A 176 0.19 2.14 14.37
CA PHE A 176 -0.15 2.12 12.95
C PHE A 176 0.97 1.50 12.12
N GLU A 177 2.19 2.03 12.23
CA GLU A 177 3.36 1.52 11.48
C GLU A 177 3.65 0.06 11.82
N ARG A 178 3.55 -0.33 13.10
CA ARG A 178 3.73 -1.74 13.51
C ARG A 178 2.75 -2.69 12.84
N ARG A 179 1.47 -2.30 12.77
CA ARG A 179 0.44 -3.11 12.09
C ARG A 179 0.68 -3.18 10.59
N CYS A 180 1.12 -2.08 9.96
CA CYS A 180 1.51 -2.08 8.55
C CYS A 180 2.71 -3.01 8.30
N ALA A 181 3.75 -2.92 9.12
CA ALA A 181 4.92 -3.78 9.02
C ALA A 181 4.59 -5.27 9.20
N GLU A 182 3.74 -5.60 10.18
CA GLU A 182 3.26 -6.96 10.38
C GLU A 182 2.50 -7.47 9.15
N ALA A 183 1.59 -6.65 8.60
CA ALA A 183 0.85 -7.00 7.39
C ALA A 183 1.79 -7.22 6.19
N THR A 184 2.77 -6.33 5.98
CA THR A 184 3.78 -6.46 4.92
C THR A 184 4.55 -7.78 5.04
N ILE A 185 5.05 -8.13 6.23
CA ILE A 185 5.79 -9.38 6.43
C ILE A 185 4.85 -10.59 6.29
N ARG A 186 3.63 -10.52 6.80
CA ARG A 186 2.64 -11.60 6.65
C ARG A 186 2.33 -11.89 5.19
N ASP A 187 2.14 -10.84 4.39
CA ASP A 187 1.76 -10.99 2.99
C ASP A 187 2.94 -11.39 2.10
N TRP A 188 4.14 -10.84 2.31
CA TRP A 188 5.29 -10.99 1.42
C TRP A 188 6.39 -11.93 1.90
N GLN A 189 6.49 -12.17 3.21
CA GLN A 189 7.47 -13.08 3.82
C GLN A 189 6.80 -13.99 4.87
N PRO A 190 5.76 -14.76 4.48
CA PRO A 190 4.93 -15.51 5.42
C PRO A 190 5.72 -16.50 6.27
N ASP A 191 6.70 -17.20 5.70
CA ASP A 191 7.50 -18.18 6.43
C ASP A 191 8.29 -17.51 7.59
N ALA A 192 8.80 -16.30 7.36
CA ALA A 192 9.44 -15.48 8.39
C ALA A 192 8.42 -15.00 9.43
N TRP A 193 7.22 -14.59 9.00
CA TRP A 193 6.13 -14.21 9.89
C TRP A 193 5.76 -15.36 10.83
N GLU A 194 5.52 -16.56 10.29
CA GLU A 194 5.12 -17.73 11.09
C GLU A 194 6.22 -18.12 12.10
N ALA A 195 7.49 -18.03 11.69
CA ALA A 195 8.63 -18.30 12.57
C ALA A 195 8.75 -17.28 13.72
N ILE A 196 8.54 -15.99 13.45
CA ILE A 196 8.66 -14.92 14.44
C ILE A 196 7.48 -14.93 15.43
N PHE A 197 6.26 -15.11 14.91
CA PHE A 197 5.04 -15.05 15.72
C PHE A 197 4.57 -16.41 16.24
N ALA A 198 5.26 -17.50 15.86
CA ALA A 198 4.91 -18.88 16.21
C ALA A 198 3.45 -19.24 15.92
N ARG A 199 2.94 -18.78 14.78
CA ARG A 199 1.54 -18.95 14.34
C ARG A 199 1.50 -19.35 12.88
N VAL A 200 0.62 -20.28 12.52
CA VAL A 200 0.42 -20.72 11.14
C VAL A 200 -0.68 -19.89 10.48
N LEU A 201 -0.39 -19.38 9.28
CA LEU A 201 -1.32 -18.63 8.44
C LEU A 201 -2.22 -19.60 7.67
N ALA A 202 -3.52 -19.37 7.76
CA ALA A 202 -4.53 -20.06 6.97
C ALA A 202 -4.59 -19.53 5.53
N SER A 203 -5.31 -20.24 4.65
CA SER A 203 -5.61 -19.77 3.30
C SER A 203 -6.33 -18.41 3.34
N GLY A 204 -5.97 -17.50 2.44
CA GLY A 204 -6.48 -16.13 2.39
C GLY A 204 -5.73 -15.12 3.26
N GLN A 205 -4.82 -15.57 4.14
CA GLN A 205 -4.16 -14.69 5.12
C GLN A 205 -2.78 -14.18 4.68
N SER A 206 -2.25 -14.66 3.55
CA SER A 206 -0.97 -14.23 3.01
C SER A 206 -0.98 -14.27 1.49
N HIS A 207 -0.66 -13.14 0.87
CA HIS A 207 -0.52 -13.05 -0.57
C HIS A 207 0.44 -14.10 -1.16
N ILE A 208 1.62 -14.29 -0.57
CA ILE A 208 2.61 -15.25 -1.07
C ILE A 208 2.17 -16.70 -0.88
N LYS A 209 1.56 -17.07 0.26
CA LYS A 209 1.08 -18.46 0.45
C LYS A 209 -0.05 -18.77 -0.52
N ASP A 210 -1.01 -17.85 -0.64
CA ASP A 210 -2.13 -18.00 -1.57
C ASP A 210 -1.62 -18.13 -3.02
N ARG A 211 -0.62 -17.33 -3.39
CA ARG A 211 0.03 -17.44 -4.71
C ARG A 211 0.71 -18.79 -4.90
N ARG A 212 1.46 -19.29 -3.91
CA ARG A 212 2.11 -20.62 -3.97
C ARG A 212 1.08 -21.75 -4.14
N THR A 213 -0.06 -21.66 -3.45
CA THR A 213 -1.17 -22.60 -3.61
C THR A 213 -1.74 -22.54 -5.01
N PHE A 214 -2.06 -21.35 -5.52
CA PHE A 214 -2.55 -21.15 -6.89
C PHE A 214 -1.58 -21.72 -7.94
N GLU A 215 -0.28 -21.41 -7.81
CA GLU A 215 0.76 -21.92 -8.72
C GLU A 215 0.88 -23.44 -8.68
N THR A 216 0.64 -24.06 -7.52
CA THR A 216 0.67 -25.53 -7.36
C THR A 216 -0.56 -26.18 -7.97
N GLU A 217 -1.75 -25.64 -7.69
CA GLU A 217 -3.03 -26.14 -8.21
C GLU A 217 -3.08 -26.02 -9.74
N HIS A 218 -2.58 -24.91 -10.29
CA HIS A 218 -2.61 -24.61 -11.72
C HIS A 218 -1.28 -24.87 -12.44
N ALA A 219 -0.40 -25.70 -11.88
CA ALA A 219 0.94 -25.95 -12.42
C ALA A 219 0.93 -26.48 -13.87
N ASN A 220 -0.15 -27.18 -14.25
CA ASN A 220 -0.32 -27.78 -15.58
C ASN A 220 -1.36 -27.05 -16.45
N ASP A 221 -2.06 -26.07 -15.89
CA ASP A 221 -3.13 -25.33 -16.57
C ASP A 221 -2.54 -24.15 -17.34
N TRP A 222 -3.23 -23.73 -18.40
CA TRP A 222 -2.87 -22.54 -19.15
C TRP A 222 -3.30 -21.30 -18.38
N VAL A 223 -2.34 -20.52 -17.89
CA VAL A 223 -2.62 -19.29 -17.17
C VAL A 223 -2.15 -18.11 -18.01
N VAL A 224 -3.03 -17.12 -18.17
CA VAL A 224 -2.77 -15.93 -18.97
C VAL A 224 -1.63 -15.11 -18.38
N ILE A 225 -0.62 -14.83 -19.20
CA ILE A 225 0.53 -13.99 -18.85
C ILE A 225 0.49 -12.61 -19.51
N SER A 226 -0.26 -12.46 -20.59
CA SER A 226 -0.44 -11.23 -21.35
C SER A 226 -1.80 -11.19 -22.02
N ALA A 227 -2.43 -10.03 -22.08
CA ALA A 227 -3.75 -9.85 -22.67
C ALA A 227 -3.88 -8.50 -23.34
N LEU A 228 -4.57 -8.47 -24.47
CA LEU A 228 -4.90 -7.26 -25.20
C LEU A 228 -6.30 -7.38 -25.80
N ARG A 229 -7.03 -6.28 -25.90
CA ARG A 229 -8.26 -6.27 -26.68
C ARG A 229 -7.92 -6.56 -28.14
N SER A 230 -8.65 -7.48 -28.76
CA SER A 230 -8.36 -7.85 -30.15
C SER A 230 -8.89 -6.78 -31.11
N ASP A 231 -8.02 -6.33 -32.03
CA ASP A 231 -8.41 -5.47 -33.15
C ASP A 231 -9.04 -6.27 -34.30
N HIS A 232 -8.83 -7.59 -34.31
CA HIS A 232 -9.33 -8.50 -35.34
C HIS A 232 -10.67 -9.14 -34.98
N HIS A 233 -10.96 -9.28 -33.68
CA HIS A 233 -12.18 -9.92 -33.18
C HIS A 233 -12.91 -8.97 -32.22
N THR A 234 -13.93 -8.28 -32.75
CA THR A 234 -14.69 -7.32 -31.96
C THR A 234 -15.38 -8.00 -30.78
N GLY A 235 -15.13 -7.52 -29.56
CA GLY A 235 -15.70 -8.08 -28.34
C GLY A 235 -14.88 -9.21 -27.72
N MET A 236 -13.71 -9.53 -28.28
CA MET A 236 -12.78 -10.52 -27.73
C MET A 236 -11.50 -9.86 -27.17
N THR A 237 -10.91 -10.53 -26.19
CA THR A 237 -9.56 -10.28 -25.69
C THR A 237 -8.66 -11.38 -26.23
N GLU A 238 -7.61 -11.00 -26.95
CA GLU A 238 -6.53 -11.90 -27.33
C GLU A 238 -5.62 -12.07 -26.12
N VAL A 239 -5.40 -13.31 -25.68
CA VAL A 239 -4.58 -13.62 -24.51
C VAL A 239 -3.47 -14.59 -24.88
N ILE A 240 -2.29 -14.38 -24.30
CA ILE A 240 -1.16 -15.30 -24.35
C ILE A 240 -1.08 -15.97 -22.98
N ALA A 241 -1.07 -17.30 -22.97
CA ALA A 241 -0.99 -18.11 -21.77
C ALA A 241 0.21 -19.06 -21.83
N THR A 242 0.75 -19.37 -20.66
CA THR A 242 1.76 -20.42 -20.46
C THR A 242 1.31 -21.35 -19.35
N ARG A 243 1.84 -22.59 -19.35
CA ARG A 243 1.53 -23.55 -18.28
C ARG A 243 2.05 -23.06 -16.94
N GLY A 244 1.16 -22.95 -15.96
CA GLY A 244 1.46 -22.45 -14.61
C GLY A 244 1.96 -21.01 -14.56
N ALA A 245 1.59 -20.16 -15.53
CA ALA A 245 1.97 -18.75 -15.62
C ALA A 245 3.49 -18.47 -15.70
N LYS A 246 4.30 -19.48 -16.03
CA LYS A 246 5.76 -19.33 -16.09
C LYS A 246 6.17 -18.49 -17.29
N ARG A 247 6.98 -17.46 -17.05
CA ARG A 247 7.50 -16.55 -18.08
C ARG A 247 8.94 -16.93 -18.48
N ASP A 248 9.11 -18.17 -18.94
CA ASP A 248 10.38 -18.64 -19.51
C ASP A 248 10.27 -18.65 -21.04
N PRO A 249 11.15 -17.96 -21.79
CA PRO A 249 11.14 -17.95 -23.26
C PRO A 249 11.22 -19.32 -23.93
N ARG A 250 11.61 -20.38 -23.20
CA ARG A 250 11.68 -21.76 -23.70
C ARG A 250 10.36 -22.50 -23.57
N LEU A 251 9.42 -21.98 -22.80
CA LEU A 251 8.12 -22.63 -22.61
C LEU A 251 7.19 -22.32 -23.78
N GLU A 252 6.30 -23.27 -24.06
CA GLU A 252 5.27 -23.10 -25.06
C GLU A 252 4.32 -21.98 -24.61
N GLU A 253 4.23 -20.94 -25.42
CA GLU A 253 3.19 -19.92 -25.33
C GLU A 253 2.05 -20.29 -26.27
N ARG A 254 0.81 -20.23 -25.76
CA ARG A 254 -0.40 -20.41 -26.58
C ARG A 254 -1.28 -19.18 -26.53
N ARG A 255 -1.87 -18.88 -27.68
CA ARG A 255 -2.82 -17.79 -27.85
C ARG A 255 -4.25 -18.32 -27.77
N PHE A 256 -5.10 -17.58 -27.09
CA PHE A 256 -6.53 -17.87 -26.97
C PHE A 256 -7.35 -16.60 -27.22
N LEU A 257 -8.62 -16.78 -27.60
CA LEU A 257 -9.60 -15.71 -27.62
C LEU A 257 -10.58 -15.92 -26.46
N VAL A 258 -10.66 -14.94 -25.57
CA VAL A 258 -11.58 -14.92 -24.43
C VAL A 258 -12.60 -13.80 -24.66
N PRO A 259 -13.91 -14.02 -24.47
CA PRO A 259 -14.90 -12.94 -24.50
C PRO A 259 -14.50 -11.79 -23.57
N ALA A 260 -14.53 -10.55 -24.06
CA ALA A 260 -14.07 -9.39 -23.29
C ALA A 260 -14.91 -9.13 -22.03
N ALA A 261 -16.16 -9.61 -21.99
CA ALA A 261 -17.02 -9.54 -20.81
C ALA A 261 -16.68 -10.60 -19.75
N GLU A 262 -15.96 -11.67 -20.13
CA GLU A 262 -15.54 -12.77 -19.25
C GLU A 262 -14.12 -12.55 -18.73
N TYR A 263 -13.26 -11.91 -19.52
CA TYR A 263 -11.88 -11.66 -19.14
C TYR A 263 -11.78 -10.62 -18.01
N GLU A 264 -11.69 -11.11 -16.78
CA GLU A 264 -11.32 -10.35 -15.60
C GLU A 264 -10.07 -10.96 -14.98
N VAL A 265 -9.00 -10.17 -14.85
CA VAL A 265 -7.76 -10.66 -14.23
C VAL A 265 -8.03 -10.88 -12.75
N GLY A 266 -8.11 -12.15 -12.36
CA GLY A 266 -8.18 -12.56 -10.97
C GLY A 266 -6.89 -12.23 -10.21
N ARG A 267 -6.91 -12.41 -8.88
CA ARG A 267 -5.80 -12.03 -7.98
C ARG A 267 -4.43 -12.59 -8.39
N PHE A 268 -4.39 -13.79 -8.98
CA PHE A 268 -3.14 -14.46 -9.40
C PHE A 268 -3.07 -14.78 -10.91
N GLY A 269 -4.03 -14.29 -11.69
CA GLY A 269 -4.14 -14.55 -13.13
C GLY A 269 -5.51 -15.07 -13.54
N PHE A 270 -5.66 -15.29 -14.84
CA PHE A 270 -6.84 -15.90 -15.45
C PHE A 270 -6.45 -17.29 -15.97
N VAL A 271 -7.15 -18.33 -15.54
CA VAL A 271 -6.93 -19.70 -15.99
C VAL A 271 -7.83 -19.96 -17.20
N ILE A 272 -7.24 -20.43 -18.29
CA ILE A 272 -7.94 -20.78 -19.52
C ILE A 272 -8.70 -22.08 -19.31
N ASP A 273 -9.98 -22.08 -19.66
CA ASP A 273 -10.78 -23.28 -19.81
C ASP A 273 -10.65 -23.78 -21.26
N GLU A 274 -9.84 -24.81 -21.50
CA GLU A 274 -9.62 -25.38 -22.84
C GLU A 274 -10.92 -25.93 -23.48
N THR A 275 -12.01 -26.09 -22.73
CA THR A 275 -13.30 -26.51 -23.26
C THR A 275 -14.16 -25.34 -23.77
N GLN A 276 -13.90 -24.13 -23.29
CA GLN A 276 -14.67 -22.93 -23.62
C GLN A 276 -13.87 -21.91 -24.45
N HIS A 277 -12.54 -21.85 -24.26
CA HIS A 277 -11.66 -20.88 -24.90
C HIS A 277 -10.90 -21.53 -26.07
N ALA A 278 -11.18 -21.06 -27.28
CA ALA A 278 -10.53 -21.58 -28.48
C ALA A 278 -9.08 -21.08 -28.60
N THR A 279 -8.16 -21.98 -28.96
CA THR A 279 -6.80 -21.61 -29.39
C THR A 279 -6.86 -20.75 -30.65
N TYR A 280 -6.03 -19.73 -30.73
CA TYR A 280 -6.03 -18.75 -31.80
C TYR A 280 -4.67 -18.58 -32.48
N ASP A 281 -4.55 -19.10 -33.70
CA ASP A 281 -3.33 -18.98 -34.51
C ASP A 281 -3.41 -17.88 -35.59
N GLY A 282 -4.50 -17.11 -35.63
CA GLY A 282 -4.74 -16.08 -36.65
C GLY A 282 -3.93 -14.79 -36.47
N PRO A 283 -4.23 -13.74 -37.28
CA PRO A 283 -3.57 -12.43 -37.19
C PRO A 283 -3.61 -11.87 -35.77
N SER A 284 -2.45 -11.48 -35.25
CA SER A 284 -2.30 -11.08 -33.86
C SER A 284 -2.22 -9.57 -33.70
N THR A 285 -2.97 -9.04 -32.74
CA THR A 285 -2.81 -7.65 -32.32
C THR A 285 -1.50 -7.44 -31.53
N PHE A 286 -0.95 -8.49 -30.90
CA PHE A 286 0.36 -8.44 -30.24
C PHE A 286 1.51 -8.16 -31.23
N LEU A 287 1.45 -8.75 -32.44
CA LEU A 287 2.50 -8.59 -33.45
C LEU A 287 2.51 -7.20 -34.09
N THR A 288 1.36 -6.53 -34.16
CA THR A 288 1.26 -5.14 -34.65
C THR A 288 1.73 -4.12 -33.62
N SER A 289 1.70 -4.42 -32.32
CA SER A 289 2.14 -3.51 -31.25
C SER A 289 3.66 -3.51 -31.01
N SER A 290 4.37 -4.57 -31.38
CA SER A 290 5.84 -4.65 -31.23
C SER A 290 6.62 -3.76 -32.21
N GLY A 291 5.94 -3.01 -33.09
CA GLY A 291 6.54 -2.10 -34.07
C GLY A 291 6.69 -0.63 -33.64
N ARG A 292 6.33 -0.26 -32.40
CA ARG A 292 6.51 1.12 -31.89
C ARG A 292 7.47 1.14 -30.70
N GLY A 293 8.75 0.97 -30.98
CA GLY A 293 9.81 0.95 -29.97
C GLY A 293 11.22 1.12 -30.54
N THR A 294 11.39 1.98 -31.54
CA THR A 294 12.71 2.52 -31.90
C THR A 294 12.54 3.97 -32.37
N THR A 295 12.70 4.89 -31.44
CA THR A 295 13.30 6.21 -31.67
C THR A 295 14.32 6.43 -30.59
#